data_AF-A0AAD9KIL6-F1
#
_entry.id   AF-A0AAD9KIL6-F1
#
_cell.length_a   1.000
_cell.length_b   1.000
_cell.length_c   1.000
_cell.angle_alpha   90.00
_cell.angle_beta   90.00
_cell.angle_gamma   90.00
#
_symmetry.space_group_name_H-M   'P 1'
#
loop_
_entity.id
_entity.type
_entity.pdbx_description
1 polymer ?
#
loop_
_entity_poly.entity_id
_entity_poly.type
_entity_poly.pdbx_seq_one_letter_code
_entity_poly.pdbx_strand_id
1 'polypeptide(L)'
;MEDSHTKSVPEVLHYFKTDETTGLSDDQVKEALGKYGLNELPAEEGKSLWELVLEQFDDLLVKILLLAAVISFVSILSLFLAILFSSCHQLVCICV
;
A
#
# COMPACT_ATOMS: atom_id res chain seq x y z
N MET A 1 30.59 -14.53 -2.76
CA MET A 1 31.76 -13.91 -3.43
C MET A 1 31.22 -12.79 -4.29
N GLU A 2 31.34 -11.54 -3.85
CA GLU A 2 30.72 -10.38 -4.51
C GLU A 2 31.39 -10.08 -5.88
N ASP A 3 32.71 -10.18 -5.97
CA ASP A 3 33.47 -9.85 -7.19
C ASP A 3 33.79 -11.08 -8.06
N SER A 4 32.84 -12.00 -8.21
CA SER A 4 33.06 -13.27 -8.92
C SER A 4 33.50 -13.08 -10.39
N HIS A 5 33.11 -11.97 -11.01
CA HIS A 5 33.42 -11.62 -12.40
C HIS A 5 34.90 -11.25 -12.64
N THR A 6 35.66 -10.96 -11.59
CA THR A 6 37.10 -10.64 -11.68
C THR A 6 38.01 -11.85 -11.44
N LYS A 7 37.42 -13.00 -11.10
CA LYS A 7 38.13 -14.22 -10.71
C LYS A 7 38.18 -15.23 -11.85
N SER A 8 39.24 -16.01 -11.86
CA SER A 8 39.37 -17.12 -12.81
C SER A 8 38.48 -18.30 -12.38
N VAL A 9 38.01 -19.09 -13.36
CA VAL A 9 37.19 -20.30 -13.10
C VAL A 9 37.74 -21.21 -11.99
N PRO A 10 39.05 -21.58 -11.97
CA PRO A 10 39.57 -22.43 -10.90
C PRO A 10 39.54 -21.77 -9.51
N GLU A 11 39.68 -20.45 -9.41
CA GLU A 11 39.55 -19.72 -8.14
C GLU A 11 38.11 -19.75 -7.63
N VAL A 12 37.12 -19.62 -8.54
CA VAL A 12 35.69 -19.71 -8.18
C VAL A 12 35.34 -21.11 -7.69
N LEU A 13 35.77 -22.15 -8.42
CA LEU A 13 35.54 -23.55 -8.03
C LEU A 13 36.17 -23.86 -6.67
N HIS A 14 37.40 -23.38 -6.44
CA HIS A 14 38.09 -23.55 -5.15
C HIS A 14 37.37 -22.79 -4.02
N TYR A 15 36.89 -21.57 -4.26
CA TYR A 15 36.16 -20.78 -3.27
C TYR A 15 34.87 -21.47 -2.80
N PHE A 16 34.11 -22.04 -3.73
CA PHE A 16 32.85 -22.75 -3.42
C PHE A 16 33.04 -24.23 -3.10
N LYS A 17 34.26 -24.78 -3.22
CA LYS A 17 34.57 -26.20 -3.05
C LYS A 17 33.63 -27.11 -3.86
N THR A 18 33.34 -26.69 -5.09
CA THR A 18 32.44 -27.41 -6.00
C THR A 18 33.26 -28.04 -7.12
N ASP A 19 32.86 -29.23 -7.52
CA ASP A 19 33.39 -29.88 -8.71
C ASP A 19 32.70 -29.33 -9.96
N GLU A 20 33.44 -29.22 -11.06
CA GLU A 20 32.93 -28.71 -12.33
C GLU A 20 31.95 -29.70 -13.00
N THR A 21 32.17 -31.00 -12.81
CA THR A 21 31.41 -32.07 -13.49
C THR A 21 30.22 -32.58 -12.68
N THR A 22 30.36 -32.65 -11.35
CA THR A 22 29.36 -33.22 -10.44
C THR A 22 28.61 -32.16 -9.63
N GLY A 23 29.14 -30.93 -9.52
CA GLY A 23 28.51 -29.86 -8.76
C GLY A 23 28.67 -30.01 -7.24
N LEU A 24 27.72 -29.43 -6.50
CA LEU A 24 27.65 -29.47 -5.04
C LEU A 24 26.98 -30.76 -4.56
N SER A 25 27.44 -31.30 -3.42
CA SER A 25 26.76 -32.41 -2.75
C SER A 25 25.53 -31.94 -1.95
N ASP A 26 24.60 -32.87 -1.66
CA ASP A 26 23.40 -32.57 -0.88
C ASP A 26 23.70 -31.96 0.50
N ASP A 27 24.81 -32.36 1.12
CA ASP A 27 25.24 -31.81 2.41
C ASP A 27 25.78 -30.38 2.28
N GLN A 28 26.53 -30.09 1.21
CA GLN A 28 26.97 -28.73 0.91
C GLN A 28 25.80 -27.82 0.57
N VAL A 29 24.77 -28.33 -0.11
CA VAL A 29 23.54 -27.58 -0.38
C VAL A 29 22.80 -27.24 0.93
N LYS A 30 22.68 -28.18 1.86
CA LYS A 30 22.08 -27.91 3.19
C LYS A 30 22.87 -26.89 3.98
N GLU A 31 24.19 -26.97 3.99
CA GLU A 31 25.06 -25.98 4.66
C GLU A 31 24.93 -24.60 4.01
N ALA A 32 24.92 -24.54 2.67
CA ALA A 32 24.75 -23.31 1.92
C ALA A 32 23.38 -22.67 2.16
N LEU A 33 22.30 -23.46 2.20
CA LEU A 33 20.96 -22.98 2.54
C LEU A 33 20.90 -22.43 3.98
N GLY A 34 21.60 -23.05 4.92
CA GLY A 34 21.70 -22.53 6.30
C GLY A 34 22.49 -21.22 6.39
N LYS A 35 23.49 -21.03 5.52
CA LYS A 35 24.37 -19.85 5.54
C LYS A 35 23.83 -18.66 4.74
N TYR A 36 23.28 -18.93 3.56
CA TYR A 36 22.84 -17.89 2.61
C TYR A 36 21.32 -17.74 2.55
N GLY A 37 20.57 -18.69 3.11
CA GLY A 37 19.12 -18.72 3.01
C GLY A 37 18.64 -19.21 1.64
N LEU A 38 17.33 -19.09 1.43
CA LEU A 38 16.73 -19.33 0.13
C LEU A 38 17.08 -18.19 -0.82
N ASN A 39 17.32 -18.51 -2.09
CA ASN A 39 17.54 -17.52 -3.13
C ASN A 39 16.19 -16.92 -3.59
N GLU A 40 15.49 -16.29 -2.66
CA GLU A 40 14.24 -15.57 -2.89
C GLU A 40 14.35 -14.15 -2.37
N LEU A 41 13.79 -13.21 -3.13
CA LEU A 41 13.66 -11.85 -2.66
C LEU A 41 12.55 -11.82 -1.60
N PRO A 42 12.77 -11.17 -0.44
CA PRO A 42 11.71 -11.02 0.54
C PRO A 42 10.51 -10.35 -0.12
N ALA A 43 9.33 -10.95 0.03
CA ALA A 43 8.10 -10.31 -0.42
C ALA A 43 7.90 -9.04 0.41
N GLU A 44 7.71 -7.91 -0.25
CA GLU A 44 7.27 -6.71 0.46
C GLU A 44 5.88 -6.99 1.04
N GLU A 45 5.70 -6.63 2.31
CA GLU A 45 4.39 -6.69 2.94
C GLU A 45 3.44 -5.78 2.15
N GLY A 46 2.51 -6.38 1.41
CA GLY A 46 1.52 -5.63 0.67
C GLY A 46 0.66 -4.81 1.61
N LYS A 47 0.49 -3.53 1.33
CA LYS A 47 -0.47 -2.68 2.06
C LYS A 47 -1.87 -3.29 1.98
N SER A 48 -2.60 -3.25 3.09
CA SER A 48 -3.99 -3.71 3.12
C SER A 48 -4.89 -2.79 2.29
N LEU A 49 -5.99 -3.33 1.74
CA LEU A 49 -6.96 -2.51 0.98
C LEU A 49 -7.50 -1.33 1.80
N TRP A 50 -7.70 -1.51 3.11
CA TRP A 50 -8.17 -0.45 4.01
C TRP A 50 -7.14 0.65 4.19
N GLU A 51 -5.87 0.30 4.30
CA GLU A 51 -4.77 1.26 4.41
C GLU A 51 -4.63 2.11 3.15
N LEU A 52 -4.75 1.48 1.97
CA LEU A 52 -4.74 2.18 0.68
C LEU A 52 -5.91 3.16 0.53
N VAL A 53 -7.10 2.81 1.04
CA VAL A 53 -8.27 3.69 1.03
C VAL A 53 -8.04 4.91 1.93
N LEU A 54 -7.55 4.70 3.16
CA LEU A 54 -7.26 5.78 4.09
C LEU A 54 -6.17 6.72 3.58
N GLU A 55 -5.14 6.17 2.93
CA GLU A 55 -4.06 6.95 2.31
C GLU A 55 -4.58 7.93 1.24
N GLN A 56 -5.63 7.57 0.49
CA GLN A 56 -6.27 8.49 -0.46
C GLN A 56 -7.04 9.64 0.20
N PHE A 57 -7.62 9.42 1.39
CA PHE A 57 -8.30 10.50 2.13
C PHE A 57 -7.32 11.53 2.72
N ASP A 58 -6.03 11.19 2.81
CA ASP A 58 -5.00 12.11 3.27
C ASP A 58 -4.54 13.12 2.21
N ASP A 59 -4.92 12.91 0.95
CA ASP A 59 -4.63 13.81 -0.16
C ASP A 59 -5.31 15.18 0.02
N LEU A 60 -4.56 16.25 -0.29
CA LEU A 60 -5.04 17.63 -0.13
C LEU A 60 -6.29 17.92 -0.97
N LEU A 61 -6.36 17.39 -2.20
CA LEU A 61 -7.52 17.56 -3.08
C LEU A 61 -8.76 16.89 -2.48
N VAL A 62 -8.60 15.67 -1.97
CA VAL A 62 -9.70 14.93 -1.32
C VAL A 62 -10.21 15.67 -0.08
N LYS A 63 -9.30 16.24 0.73
CA LYS A 63 -9.66 17.08 1.88
C LYS A 63 -10.47 18.31 1.48
N ILE A 64 -10.09 19.00 0.40
CA ILE A 64 -10.84 20.16 -0.11
C ILE A 64 -12.24 19.73 -0.59
N LEU A 65 -12.34 18.60 -1.29
CA LEU A 65 -13.62 18.05 -1.76
C LEU A 65 -14.53 17.66 -0.59
N LEU A 66 -13.98 17.04 0.46
CA LEU A 66 -14.71 16.73 1.69
C LEU A 66 -15.22 18.00 2.37
N LEU A 67 -14.39 19.04 2.47
CA LEU A 67 -14.81 20.33 3.03
C LEU A 67 -15.95 20.95 2.22
N ALA A 68 -15.84 20.95 0.89
CA ALA A 68 -16.90 21.45 0.00
C ALA A 68 -18.19 20.64 0.16
N ALA A 69 -18.09 19.31 0.27
CA ALA A 69 -19.24 18.43 0.50
C ALA A 69 -19.93 18.73 1.85
N VAL A 70 -19.16 18.93 2.92
CA VAL A 70 -19.69 19.29 4.24
C VAL A 70 -20.40 20.64 4.20
N ILE A 71 -19.78 21.67 3.61
CA ILE A 71 -20.40 23.00 3.48
C ILE A 71 -21.69 22.90 2.66
N SER A 72 -21.68 22.14 1.56
CA SER A 72 -22.85 21.95 0.69
C SER A 72 -23.97 21.23 1.43
N PHE A 73 -23.65 20.18 2.19
CA PHE A 73 -24.61 19.42 2.98
C PHE A 73 -25.28 20.30 4.04
N VAL A 74 -24.50 21.08 4.79
CA VAL A 74 -25.02 22.00 5.82
C VAL A 74 -25.87 23.11 5.17
N SER A 75 -25.41 23.69 4.08
CA SER A 75 -26.14 24.75 3.36
C SER A 75 -27.50 24.26 2.84
N ILE A 76 -27.53 23.07 2.25
CA ILE A 76 -28.75 22.43 1.75
C ILE A 76 -29.71 22.14 2.90
N LEU A 77 -29.21 21.56 3.99
CA LEU A 77 -30.03 21.24 5.16
C LEU A 77 -30.66 22.51 5.78
N SER A 78 -29.87 23.58 5.91
CA SER A 78 -30.35 24.86 6.44
C SER A 78 -31.39 25.51 5.54
N LEU A 79 -31.15 25.51 4.21
CA LEU A 79 -32.09 26.08 3.25
C LEU A 79 -33.42 25.31 3.23
N PHE A 80 -33.35 23.98 3.27
CA PHE A 80 -34.54 23.13 3.31
C PHE A 80 -35.39 23.40 4.56
N LEU A 81 -34.75 23.54 5.73
CA LEU A 81 -35.45 23.88 6.97
C LEU A 81 -36.11 25.26 6.91
N ALA A 82 -35.43 26.26 6.34
CA ALA A 82 -35.99 27.61 6.17
C ALA A 82 -37.22 27.62 5.23
N ILE A 83 -37.17 26.86 4.13
CA ILE A 83 -38.30 26.72 3.20
C ILE A 83 -39.50 26.07 3.90
N LEU A 84 -39.28 25.02 4.70
CA LEU A 84 -40.34 24.38 5.47
C LEU A 84 -40.97 25.35 6.47
N PHE A 85 -40.16 26.13 7.17
CA PHE A 85 -40.65 27.12 8.14
C PHE A 85 -41.46 28.24 7.45
N SER A 86 -40.94 28.79 6.34
CA SER A 86 -41.64 29.82 5.57
C SER A 86 -42.96 29.30 5.00
N SER A 87 -43.00 28.05 4.54
CA SER A 87 -44.21 27.40 4.03
C SER A 87 -45.25 27.21 5.14
N CYS A 88 -44.82 26.81 6.34
CA CYS A 88 -45.70 26.65 7.50
C CYS A 88 -46.27 28.00 7.97
N HIS A 89 -45.44 29.05 8.06
CA HIS A 89 -45.89 30.40 8.41
C HIS A 89 -46.93 30.94 7.43
N GLN A 90 -46.71 30.77 6.12
CA GLN A 90 -47.66 31.21 5.09
C GLN A 90 -49.00 30.46 5.19
N LEU A 91 -48.96 29.15 5.48
CA LEU A 91 -50.18 28.36 5.70
C LEU A 91 -50.99 28.86 6.91
N VAL A 92 -50.30 29.18 8.02
CA VAL A 92 -50.95 29.73 9.22
C VAL A 92 -51.56 31.11 8.93
N CYS A 93 -50.86 31.99 8.19
CA CYS A 93 -51.38 33.29 7.80
C CYS A 93 -52.55 33.24 6.80
N ILE A 94 -52.69 32.16 6.03
CA ILE A 94 -53.84 31.97 5.12
C ILE A 94 -55.06 31.38 5.86
N CYS A 95 -54.83 30.67 6.97
CA CYS A 95 -55.89 30.02 7.75
C CYS A 95 -56.49 30.88 8.88
N VAL A 96 -55.91 32.04 9.20
CA VAL A 96 -56.43 33.03 10.18
C VAL A 96 -57.00 34.22 9.44
#